data_AF-A0A1Z8U0C8-F1
#
_entry.id   AF-A0A1Z8U0C8-F1
#
_cell.length_a   1.000
_cell.length_b   1.000
_cell.length_c   1.000
_cell.angle_alpha   90.00
_cell.angle_beta   90.00
_cell.angle_gamma   90.00
#
_symmetry.space_group_name_H-M   'P 1'
#
loop_
_entity.id
_entity.type
_entity.pdbx_description
1 polymer ?
#
loop_
_entity_poly.entity_id
_entity_poly.type
_entity_poly.pdbx_seq_one_letter_code
_entity_poly.pdbx_strand_id
1 'polypeptide(L)' 'MIDFDHADIERLWNSIVHYVPERQKLDCAIDFIKSLEDIGVEHDVLKGSAELDAKLEEAIATVFEEDDESDGYGEDD' A
#
# COMPACT_ATOMS: atom_id res chain seq x y z
N MET A 1 -3.33 9.82 -13.73
CA MET A 1 -3.78 9.53 -12.36
C MET A 1 -5.24 9.12 -12.44
N ILE A 2 -5.55 7.94 -11.93
CA ILE A 2 -6.91 7.43 -11.91
C ILE A 2 -7.65 8.02 -10.70
N ASP A 3 -8.93 8.36 -10.86
CA ASP A 3 -9.75 8.86 -9.75
C ASP A 3 -10.11 7.64 -8.88
N PHE A 4 -9.36 7.49 -7.78
CA PHE A 4 -9.49 6.37 -6.84
C PHE A 4 -9.38 6.96 -5.44
N ASP A 5 -10.40 6.74 -4.63
CA ASP A 5 -10.44 7.26 -3.27
C ASP A 5 -10.24 6.14 -2.23
N HIS A 6 -10.13 6.56 -0.97
CA HIS A 6 -9.94 5.66 0.16
C HIS A 6 -11.11 4.67 0.33
N ALA A 7 -12.34 5.07 -0.01
CA ALA A 7 -13.52 4.21 0.09
C ALA A 7 -13.52 3.13 -1.00
N ASP A 8 -12.97 3.42 -2.18
CA ASP A 8 -12.80 2.43 -3.24
C ASP A 8 -11.73 1.38 -2.88
N ILE A 9 -10.64 1.80 -2.23
CA ILE A 9 -9.64 0.87 -1.67
C ILE A 9 -10.30 -0.04 -0.62
N GLU A 10 -11.02 0.53 0.34
CA GLU A 10 -11.73 -0.24 1.39
C GLU A 10 -12.71 -1.25 0.77
N ARG A 11 -13.51 -0.83 -0.20
CA ARG A 11 -14.47 -1.70 -0.89
C ARG A 11 -13.78 -2.84 -1.61
N LEU A 12 -12.72 -2.55 -2.36
CA LEU A 12 -12.02 -3.54 -3.15
C LEU A 12 -11.27 -4.54 -2.25
N TRP A 13 -10.56 -4.04 -1.24
CA TRP A 13 -9.85 -4.87 -0.26
C TRP A 13 -10.81 -5.82 0.48
N ASN A 14 -11.92 -5.29 1.01
CA ASN A 14 -12.92 -6.11 1.70
C ASN A 14 -13.61 -7.12 0.77
N SER A 15 -13.68 -6.86 -0.54
CA SER A 15 -14.23 -7.81 -1.50
C SER A 15 -13.33 -9.03 -1.74
N ILE A 16 -12.02 -8.92 -1.45
CA ILE A 16 -11.03 -9.98 -1.73
C ILE A 16 -10.49 -10.64 -0.45
N VAL A 17 -10.17 -9.88 0.60
CA VAL A 17 -9.35 -10.35 1.73
C VAL A 17 -9.99 -11.50 2.50
N HIS A 18 -11.32 -11.55 2.57
CA HIS A 18 -12.04 -12.62 3.25
C HIS A 18 -11.90 -13.99 2.57
N TYR A 19 -11.52 -14.01 1.29
CA TYR A 19 -11.30 -15.24 0.53
C TYR A 19 -9.81 -15.64 0.48
N VAL A 20 -8.93 -14.79 1.00
CA VAL A 20 -7.48 -15.05 1.03
C VAL A 20 -7.13 -15.80 2.32
N PRO A 21 -6.42 -16.94 2.24
CA PRO A 21 -5.93 -17.65 3.42
C PRO A 21 -5.03 -16.75 4.26
N GLU A 22 -5.15 -16.82 5.59
CA GLU A 22 -4.42 -15.93 6.52
C GLU A 22 -2.92 -15.84 6.24
N ARG A 23 -2.29 -16.99 5.97
CA ARG A 23 -0.86 -17.12 5.64
C ARG A 23 -0.41 -16.40 4.35
N GLN A 24 -1.35 -15.98 3.51
CA GLN A 24 -1.12 -15.33 2.21
C GLN A 24 -1.62 -13.88 2.18
N LYS A 25 -2.28 -13.41 3.25
CA LYS A 25 -2.89 -12.07 3.24
C LYS A 25 -1.88 -10.94 3.13
N LEU A 26 -0.70 -11.10 3.73
CA LEU A 26 0.35 -10.09 3.64
C LEU A 26 0.89 -9.97 2.20
N ASP A 27 1.25 -11.10 1.57
CA ASP A 27 1.66 -11.10 0.16
C ASP A 27 0.59 -10.49 -0.75
N CYS A 28 -0.69 -10.86 -0.51
CA CYS A 28 -1.81 -10.30 -1.25
C CYS A 28 -1.99 -8.80 -1.02
N ALA A 29 -1.76 -8.30 0.20
CA ALA A 29 -1.83 -6.87 0.51
C ALA A 29 -0.71 -6.09 -0.21
N ILE A 30 0.51 -6.64 -0.25
CA ILE A 30 1.64 -6.05 -0.96
C ILE A 30 1.35 -5.98 -2.46
N ASP A 31 0.92 -7.08 -3.07
CA ASP A 31 0.57 -7.13 -4.50
C ASP A 31 -0.60 -6.19 -4.82
N PHE A 32 -1.56 -6.07 -3.90
CA PHE A 32 -2.69 -5.17 -4.03
C PHE A 32 -2.25 -3.70 -4.05
N ILE A 33 -1.43 -3.26 -3.09
CA ILE A 33 -0.91 -1.88 -3.05
C ILE A 33 -0.07 -1.57 -4.30
N LYS A 34 0.85 -2.45 -4.69
CA LYS A 34 1.67 -2.27 -5.90
C LYS A 34 0.83 -2.18 -7.16
N SER A 35 -0.23 -2.99 -7.26
CA SER A 35 -1.15 -2.93 -8.39
C SER A 35 -1.89 -1.60 -8.47
N LEU A 36 -2.25 -1.00 -7.33
CA LEU A 36 -2.90 0.33 -7.28
C LEU A 36 -1.92 1.45 -7.64
N GLU A 37 -0.67 1.35 -7.18
CA GLU A 37 0.42 2.24 -7.59
C GLU A 37 0.67 2.18 -9.11
N ASP A 38 0.76 0.98 -9.68
CA ASP A 38 1.00 0.75 -11.12
C ASP A 38 -0.09 1.36 -12.03
N ILE A 39 -1.35 1.38 -11.58
CA ILE A 39 -2.46 2.01 -12.31
C ILE A 39 -2.56 3.52 -12.06
N GLY A 40 -1.68 4.07 -11.22
CA GLY A 40 -1.53 5.50 -10.97
C GLY A 40 -2.48 6.07 -9.94
N VAL A 41 -2.76 5.33 -8.86
CA VAL A 41 -3.38 5.86 -7.63
C VAL A 41 -2.34 6.70 -6.87
N GLU A 42 -2.78 7.81 -6.27
CA GLU A 42 -1.88 8.70 -5.52
C GLU A 42 -1.31 8.05 -4.26
N HIS A 43 -0.03 8.32 -3.97
CA HIS A 43 0.66 7.75 -2.80
C HIS A 43 0.00 8.18 -1.50
N ASP A 44 -0.54 9.41 -1.39
CA ASP A 44 -1.27 9.86 -0.20
C ASP A 44 -2.52 9.04 0.05
N VAL A 45 -3.23 8.63 -1.01
CA VAL A 45 -4.41 7.76 -0.92
C VAL A 45 -4.00 6.35 -0.50
N LEU A 46 -2.92 5.81 -1.09
CA LEU A 46 -2.38 4.50 -0.73
C LEU A 46 -1.91 4.46 0.72
N LYS A 47 -1.07 5.43 1.15
CA LYS A 47 -0.57 5.53 2.51
C LYS A 47 -1.71 5.69 3.53
N GLY A 48 -2.76 6.42 3.17
CA GLY A 48 -3.98 6.50 3.98
C GLY A 48 -4.60 5.11 4.25
N SER A 49 -4.61 4.20 3.26
CA SER A 49 -5.24 2.88 3.41
C SER A 49 -4.65 1.99 4.53
N ALA A 50 -3.49 2.34 5.08
CA ALA A 50 -2.93 1.68 6.26
C ALA A 50 -3.88 1.67 7.46
N GLU A 51 -4.78 2.66 7.58
CA GLU A 51 -5.75 2.72 8.68
C GLU A 51 -6.90 1.70 8.57
N LEU A 52 -7.08 1.08 7.41
CA LEU A 52 -8.21 0.20 7.11
C LEU A 52 -8.02 -1.24 7.63
N ASP A 53 -6.80 -1.75 7.58
CA ASP A 53 -6.48 -3.14 7.93
C ASP A 53 -5.00 -3.28 8.30
N ALA A 54 -4.68 -4.10 9.31
CA ALA A 54 -3.30 -4.33 9.75
C ALA A 54 -2.41 -4.89 8.64
N LYS A 55 -2.96 -5.68 7.70
CA LYS A 55 -2.21 -6.20 6.55
C LYS A 55 -1.93 -5.13 5.51
N LEU A 56 -2.82 -4.14 5.37
CA LEU A 56 -2.55 -2.98 4.52
C LEU A 56 -1.49 -2.07 5.17
N GLU A 57 -1.53 -1.88 6.50
CA GLU A 57 -0.47 -1.17 7.23
C GLU A 57 0.91 -1.82 6.99
N GLU A 58 1.02 -3.13 7.20
CA GLU A 58 2.28 -3.88 6.95
C GLU A 58 2.71 -3.79 5.48
N ALA A 59 1.77 -3.87 4.54
CA ALA A 59 2.06 -3.75 3.12
C ALA A 59 2.54 -2.35 2.72
N ILE A 60 1.91 -1.29 3.24
CA ILE A 60 2.33 0.09 3.01
C ILE A 60 3.75 0.30 3.54
N ALA A 61 4.06 -0.19 4.75
CA ALA A 61 5.42 -0.17 5.27
C ALA A 61 6.37 -0.89 4.30
N THR A 62 6.05 -2.11 3.86
CA THR A 62 6.92 -2.88 2.95
C THR A 62 7.12 -2.22 1.57
N VAL A 63 6.07 -1.60 1.01
CA VAL A 63 6.11 -1.00 -0.33
C VAL A 63 6.82 0.35 -0.32
N PHE A 64 6.64 1.13 0.75
CA PHE A 64 7.17 2.49 0.88
C PHE A 64 8.36 2.60 1.85
N GLU A 65 8.86 1.49 2.41
CA GLU A 65 10.07 1.44 3.26
C GLU A 65 11.31 2.00 2.55
N GLU A 66 11.33 1.99 1.20
CA GLU A 66 12.43 2.57 0.40
C GLU A 66 12.40 4.12 0.34
N ASP A 67 11.31 4.78 0.75
CA ASP A 67 11.22 6.25 0.75
C ASP A 67 11.84 6.89 2.03
N ASP A 68 11.97 6.15 3.14
CA ASP A 68 12.49 6.65 4.42
C ASP A 68 14.01 6.47 4.61
N GLU A 69 14.70 5.72 3.73
CA GLU A 69 16.18 5.61 3.72
C GLU A 69 16.88 6.67 2.84
N SER A 70 16.14 7.60 2.22
CA SER A 70 16.70 8.67 1.36
C SER A 70 16.69 10.07 1.99
N ASP A 71 16.74 10.19 3.32
CA ASP A 71 17.02 11.46 4.00
C ASP A 71 18.29 11.36 4.86
N GLY A 72 19.45 11.42 4.18
CA GLY A 72 20.67 11.92 4.82
C GLY A 72 21.96 11.15 4.58
N TYR A 73 22.53 11.25 3.38
CA TYR A 73 23.95 11.56 3.25
C TYR A 73 24.14 12.55 2.11
N GLY A 74 24.24 13.82 2.48
CA GLY A 74 24.67 14.88 1.58
C GLY A 74 26.06 14.58 1.04
N GLU A 75 26.20 14.80 -0.27
CA GLU A 75 27.42 15.25 -0.92
C GLU A 75 28.18 16.24 -0.01
N ASP A 76 29.45 15.95 0.33
CA ASP A 76 30.63 16.77 -0.03
C ASP A 76 31.92 16.24 0.66
N ASP A 77 33.00 16.21 -0.14
CA ASP A 77 34.43 15.87 0.08
C ASP A 77 34.91 14.39 0.16
#